data_AF-A0A495VBQ8-F1
#
_entry.id   AF-A0A495VBQ8-F1
#
_cell.length_a   1.000
_cell.length_b   1.000
_cell.length_c   1.000
_cell.angle_alpha   90.00
_cell.angle_beta   90.00
_cell.angle_gamma   90.00
#
_symmetry.space_group_name_H-M   'P 1'
#
loop_
_entity.id
_entity.type
_entity.pdbx_description
1 polymer ?
#
loop_
_entity_poly.entity_id
_entity_poly.type
_entity_poly.pdbx_seq_one_letter_code
_entity_poly.pdbx_strand_id
1 'polypeptide(L)'
;MAQAHKRTRLQATLAVTGVVMLALSGCGGDLVAPDSLIEKPGVEGFYNQIANACGHHSLGNQPLNYLINISDGDGNDYFLDETSKLYYGRIDRTTYATDINGFFPTGTNTPALNCIYAQLDQAPPP
;
A
#
# COMPACT_ATOMS: atom_id res chain seq x y z
N MET A 1 9.63 -66.08 -7.60
CA MET A 1 8.96 -67.19 -6.88
C MET A 1 8.63 -66.69 -5.48
N ALA A 2 7.35 -66.72 -5.11
CA ALA A 2 6.80 -66.19 -3.85
C ALA A 2 6.62 -67.30 -2.82
N GLN A 3 6.80 -67.03 -1.51
CA GLN A 3 6.06 -67.57 -0.32
C GLN A 3 6.44 -66.67 0.88
N ALA A 4 5.59 -65.98 1.66
CA ALA A 4 4.29 -66.24 2.31
C ALA A 4 4.38 -66.84 3.74
N HIS A 5 4.00 -65.98 4.71
CA HIS A 5 3.37 -66.23 6.02
C HIS A 5 4.15 -66.78 7.23
N LYS A 6 4.12 -66.00 8.33
CA LYS A 6 3.35 -66.40 9.52
C LYS A 6 2.94 -65.21 10.40
N ARG A 7 1.63 -65.10 10.62
CA ARG A 7 1.00 -64.21 11.62
C ARG A 7 0.99 -64.96 12.96
N THR A 8 1.47 -64.34 14.03
CA THR A 8 1.24 -64.82 15.39
C THR A 8 0.49 -63.73 16.17
N ARG A 9 -0.71 -64.08 16.64
CA ARG A 9 -1.67 -63.25 17.40
C ARG A 9 -1.10 -62.95 18.80
N LEU A 10 -1.02 -61.70 19.24
CA LEU A 10 -2.07 -60.88 19.92
C LEU A 10 -2.37 -61.33 21.37
N GLN A 11 -1.80 -60.67 22.39
CA GLN A 11 -2.35 -60.40 23.76
C GLN A 11 -1.46 -59.27 24.38
N ALA A 12 -1.85 -57.99 24.44
CA ALA A 12 -2.83 -57.33 25.31
C ALA A 12 -2.43 -57.26 26.80
N THR A 13 -1.87 -56.14 27.24
CA THR A 13 -2.01 -55.62 28.62
C THR A 13 -1.83 -54.09 28.65
N LEU A 14 -2.65 -53.46 29.49
CA LEU A 14 -3.02 -52.05 29.50
C LEU A 14 -2.07 -51.15 30.31
N ALA A 15 -2.04 -49.89 29.86
CA ALA A 15 -2.00 -48.63 30.60
C ALA A 15 -0.79 -48.30 31.50
N VAL A 16 -0.25 -47.10 31.31
CA VAL A 16 -0.24 -46.01 32.30
C VAL A 16 0.29 -44.74 31.62
N THR A 17 -0.62 -43.79 31.45
CA THR A 17 -0.50 -42.36 31.76
C THR A 17 0.74 -41.60 31.27
N GLY A 18 0.52 -40.77 30.25
CA GLY A 18 1.38 -39.65 29.90
C GLY A 18 0.54 -38.61 29.17
N VAL A 19 -0.27 -37.85 29.92
CA VAL A 19 -0.92 -36.63 29.41
C VAL A 19 0.19 -35.63 29.14
N VAL A 20 0.68 -35.59 27.90
CA VAL A 20 1.51 -34.47 27.44
C VAL A 20 0.54 -33.32 27.21
N MET A 21 0.44 -32.47 28.23
CA MET A 21 -0.12 -31.13 28.09
C MET A 21 0.63 -30.46 26.94
N LEU A 22 -0.03 -30.28 25.79
CA LEU A 22 0.41 -29.30 24.82
C LEU A 22 0.22 -27.95 25.50
N ALA A 23 1.30 -27.45 26.11
CA ALA A 23 1.39 -26.07 26.51
C ALA A 23 1.00 -25.24 25.28
N LEU A 24 -0.07 -24.47 25.42
CA LEU A 24 -0.31 -23.33 24.56
C LEU A 24 0.88 -22.40 24.79
N SER A 25 1.97 -22.59 24.06
CA SER A 25 2.82 -21.48 23.68
C SER A 25 1.98 -20.65 22.71
N GLY A 26 1.06 -19.87 23.27
CA GLY A 26 0.67 -18.63 22.65
C GLY A 26 1.98 -17.87 22.45
N CYS A 27 2.51 -17.93 21.23
CA CYS A 27 3.45 -16.95 20.77
C CYS A 27 2.71 -15.62 20.90
N GLY A 28 2.97 -14.93 22.01
CA GLY A 28 2.94 -13.49 22.04
C GLY A 28 3.94 -13.00 20.99
N GLY A 29 3.50 -13.00 19.74
CA GLY A 29 4.04 -12.17 18.69
C GLY A 29 3.28 -10.87 18.78
N ASP A 30 3.82 -9.96 19.58
CA ASP A 30 3.77 -8.53 19.37
C ASP A 30 2.39 -7.93 19.03
N LEU A 31 1.82 -7.20 19.98
CA LEU A 31 0.76 -6.21 19.70
C LEU A 31 1.33 -4.99 18.95
N VAL A 32 2.28 -5.21 18.04
CA VAL A 32 2.49 -4.30 16.92
C VAL A 32 1.31 -4.58 16.01
N ALA A 33 0.28 -3.73 16.10
CA ALA A 33 -0.61 -3.54 14.96
C ALA A 33 0.32 -3.43 13.76
N PRO A 34 0.23 -4.31 12.75
CA PRO A 34 1.18 -4.26 11.65
C PRO A 34 1.13 -2.83 11.11
N ASP A 35 2.25 -2.11 11.20
CA ASP A 35 2.42 -0.77 10.60
C ASP A 35 2.29 -0.85 9.07
N SER A 36 1.89 -1.99 8.51
CA SER A 36 1.14 -1.97 7.27
C SER A 36 -0.24 -1.35 7.53
N LEU A 37 -0.28 -0.02 7.49
CA LEU A 37 -1.27 0.61 6.62
C LEU A 37 -1.31 -0.28 5.37
N ILE A 38 -2.39 -1.02 5.15
CA ILE A 38 -2.53 -1.77 3.91
C ILE A 38 -2.60 -0.68 2.83
N GLU A 39 -1.43 -0.31 2.31
CA GLU A 39 -1.30 0.57 1.18
C GLU A 39 -2.09 -0.11 0.10
N LYS A 40 -3.20 0.52 -0.27
CA LYS A 40 -3.94 0.05 -1.43
C LYS A 40 -2.92 0.11 -2.58
N PRO A 41 -2.65 -1.00 -3.27
CA PRO A 41 -1.60 -1.02 -4.27
C PRO A 41 -2.03 -0.14 -5.46
N GLY A 42 -1.07 0.55 -6.08
CA GLY A 42 -1.28 1.25 -7.36
C GLY A 42 -0.90 2.73 -7.34
N VAL A 43 -1.08 3.44 -6.23
CA VAL A 43 -0.81 4.88 -6.16
C VAL A 43 0.67 5.22 -6.40
N GLU A 44 1.59 4.38 -5.93
CA GLU A 44 3.03 4.54 -6.20
C GLU A 44 3.36 4.51 -7.70
N GLY A 45 2.67 3.65 -8.45
CA GLY A 45 2.80 3.61 -9.91
C GLY A 45 2.32 4.92 -10.56
N PHE A 46 1.23 5.48 -10.05
CA PHE A 46 0.70 6.76 -10.50
C PHE A 46 1.63 7.94 -10.16
N TYR A 47 2.22 7.98 -8.96
CA TYR A 47 3.23 8.98 -8.61
C TYR A 47 4.45 8.91 -9.55
N ASN A 48 4.91 7.70 -9.85
CA ASN A 48 6.00 7.51 -10.81
C ASN A 48 5.63 8.02 -12.22
N GLN A 49 4.39 7.81 -12.67
CA GLN A 49 3.91 8.37 -13.94
C GLN A 49 3.93 9.90 -13.93
N ILE A 50 3.43 10.53 -12.86
CA ILE A 50 3.45 11.99 -12.69
C ILE A 50 4.89 12.51 -12.63
N ALA A 51 5.77 11.91 -11.84
CA ALA A 51 7.15 12.36 -11.69
C ALA A 51 7.90 12.35 -13.04
N ASN A 52 7.68 11.30 -13.85
CA ASN A 52 8.32 11.16 -15.16
C ASN A 52 7.75 12.11 -16.22
N ALA A 53 6.42 12.22 -16.32
CA ALA A 53 5.78 13.00 -17.38
C ALA A 53 5.62 14.48 -17.04
N CYS A 54 5.28 14.76 -15.78
CA CYS A 54 4.86 16.07 -15.30
C CYS A 54 5.88 16.74 -14.38
N GLY A 55 6.95 16.04 -13.98
CA GLY A 55 7.88 16.48 -12.92
C GLY A 55 8.48 17.87 -13.09
N HIS A 56 8.55 18.38 -14.33
CA HIS A 56 9.07 19.70 -14.66
C HIS A 56 8.05 20.84 -14.47
N HIS A 57 6.76 20.53 -14.36
CA HIS A 57 5.74 21.52 -14.02
C HIS A 57 5.80 21.87 -12.55
N SER A 58 5.53 23.14 -12.24
CA SER A 58 5.47 23.63 -10.88
C SER A 58 4.06 23.59 -10.33
N LEU A 59 3.97 23.27 -9.05
CA LEU A 59 2.78 23.37 -8.23
C LEU A 59 3.17 24.21 -7.02
N GLY A 60 2.60 25.41 -6.95
CA GLY A 60 3.16 26.49 -6.16
C GLY A 60 4.55 26.89 -6.64
N ASN A 61 5.50 26.97 -5.71
CA ASN A 61 6.91 27.28 -5.98
C ASN A 61 7.79 26.01 -6.11
N GLN A 62 7.19 24.83 -6.06
CA GLN A 62 7.91 23.55 -6.08
C GLN A 62 7.63 22.80 -7.38
N PRO A 63 8.64 22.19 -8.02
CA PRO A 63 8.40 21.29 -9.13
C PRO A 63 7.77 19.98 -8.63
N LEU A 64 6.95 19.35 -9.46
CA LEU A 64 6.24 18.11 -9.09
C LEU A 64 7.19 16.96 -8.73
N ASN A 65 8.37 16.88 -9.36
CA ASN A 65 9.35 15.86 -9.00
C ASN A 65 9.91 16.04 -7.58
N TYR A 66 10.00 17.28 -7.09
CA TYR A 66 10.38 17.55 -5.70
C TYR A 66 9.25 17.12 -4.76
N LEU A 67 8.02 17.54 -5.06
CA LEU A 67 6.82 17.18 -4.30
C LEU A 67 6.47 15.69 -4.31
N ILE A 68 7.15 14.86 -5.11
CA ILE A 68 6.97 13.40 -5.12
C ILE A 68 8.15 12.70 -4.46
N ASN A 69 9.38 13.08 -4.81
CA ASN A 69 10.57 12.31 -4.46
C ASN A 69 11.24 12.78 -3.15
N ILE A 70 10.89 13.97 -2.67
CA ILE A 70 11.49 14.55 -1.48
C ILE A 70 10.44 14.59 -0.37
N SER A 71 10.56 13.68 0.59
CA SER A 71 9.74 13.68 1.81
C SER A 71 10.31 14.66 2.83
N ASP A 72 10.14 15.96 2.58
CA ASP A 72 10.69 17.02 3.44
C ASP A 72 9.72 18.12 3.87
N GLY A 73 8.43 17.81 3.97
CA GLY A 73 7.50 18.64 4.73
C GLY A 73 6.06 18.62 4.23
N ASP A 74 5.25 19.46 4.85
CA ASP A 74 3.78 19.51 4.69
C ASP A 74 3.33 19.60 3.23
N GLY A 75 4.11 20.23 2.35
CA GLY A 75 3.78 20.32 0.92
C GLY A 75 3.87 18.98 0.18
N ASN A 76 4.88 18.16 0.47
CA ASN A 76 4.99 16.81 -0.10
C ASN A 76 3.84 15.95 0.42
N ASP A 77 3.66 15.90 1.74
CA ASP A 77 2.63 15.07 2.39
C ASP A 77 1.24 15.42 1.89
N TYR A 78 0.92 16.73 1.82
CA TYR A 78 -0.38 17.19 1.33
C TYR A 78 -0.59 16.86 -0.15
N PHE A 79 0.42 17.10 -1.00
CA PHE A 79 0.33 16.78 -2.42
C PHE A 79 0.12 15.28 -2.64
N LEU A 80 0.86 14.42 -1.93
CA LEU A 80 0.72 12.97 -2.03
C LEU A 80 -0.66 12.51 -1.53
N ASP A 81 -1.13 12.99 -0.38
CA ASP A 81 -2.45 12.63 0.15
C ASP A 81 -3.59 13.01 -0.80
N GLU A 82 -3.62 14.25 -1.29
CA GLU A 82 -4.64 14.70 -2.24
C GLU A 82 -4.59 13.94 -3.58
N THR A 83 -3.37 13.67 -4.06
CA THR A 83 -3.18 12.94 -5.33
C THR A 83 -3.59 11.47 -5.19
N SER A 84 -3.36 10.86 -4.03
CA SER A 84 -3.89 9.53 -3.69
C SER A 84 -5.41 9.51 -3.69
N LYS A 85 -6.06 10.51 -3.06
CA LYS A 85 -7.52 10.62 -3.04
C LYS A 85 -8.08 10.74 -4.46
N LEU A 86 -7.44 11.52 -5.32
CA LEU A 86 -7.82 11.65 -6.73
C LEU A 86 -7.69 10.30 -7.47
N TYR A 87 -6.54 9.62 -7.33
CA TYR A 87 -6.29 8.32 -7.98
C TYR A 87 -7.32 7.26 -7.57
N TYR A 88 -7.66 7.20 -6.28
CA TYR A 88 -8.66 6.28 -5.74
C TYR A 88 -10.12 6.70 -5.99
N GLY A 89 -10.35 7.81 -6.70
CA GLY A 89 -11.69 8.35 -6.96
C GLY A 89 -12.44 8.78 -5.71
N ARG A 90 -11.72 9.10 -4.61
CA ARG A 90 -12.30 9.61 -3.36
C ARG A 90 -12.68 11.09 -3.48
N ILE A 91 -11.99 11.81 -4.36
CA ILE A 91 -12.30 13.18 -4.76
C ILE A 91 -12.28 13.28 -6.28
N ASP A 92 -13.03 14.22 -6.84
CA ASP A 92 -13.03 14.49 -8.28
C ASP A 92 -11.95 15.53 -8.67
N ARG A 93 -11.80 15.79 -9.98
CA ARG A 93 -10.84 16.78 -10.50
C ARG A 93 -11.12 18.20 -10.01
N THR A 94 -12.37 18.54 -9.74
CA THR A 94 -12.77 19.89 -9.31
C THR A 94 -12.37 20.10 -7.85
N THR A 95 -12.66 19.12 -6.98
CA THR A 95 -12.24 19.10 -5.59
C THR A 95 -10.71 19.11 -5.51
N TYR A 96 -10.03 18.22 -6.24
CA TYR A 96 -8.57 18.19 -6.27
C TYR A 96 -7.96 19.53 -6.72
N ALA A 97 -8.46 20.15 -7.80
CA ALA A 97 -7.99 21.46 -8.22
C ALA A 97 -8.22 22.53 -7.15
N THR A 98 -9.35 22.49 -6.45
CA THR A 98 -9.69 23.46 -5.39
C THR A 98 -8.73 23.31 -4.22
N ASP A 99 -8.52 22.09 -3.76
CA ASP A 99 -7.65 21.76 -2.62
C ASP A 99 -6.19 22.12 -2.92
N ILE A 100 -5.68 21.70 -4.09
CA ILE A 100 -4.34 22.07 -4.55
C ILE A 100 -4.15 23.57 -4.66
N ASN A 101 -5.10 24.30 -5.26
CA ASN A 101 -4.96 25.76 -5.40
C ASN A 101 -5.11 26.49 -4.06
N GLY A 102 -5.85 25.94 -3.10
CA GLY A 102 -5.96 26.46 -1.75
C GLY A 102 -4.66 26.32 -0.97
N PHE A 103 -4.00 25.17 -1.07
CA PHE A 103 -2.74 24.90 -0.36
C PHE A 103 -1.52 25.53 -1.05
N PHE A 104 -1.51 25.59 -2.39
CA PHE A 104 -0.43 26.17 -3.18
C PHE A 104 -0.89 27.43 -3.97
N PRO A 105 -1.12 28.58 -3.29
CA PRO A 105 -1.84 29.72 -3.85
C PRO A 105 -0.97 30.65 -4.71
N THR A 106 -0.38 30.14 -5.79
CA THR A 106 0.41 30.96 -6.74
C THR A 106 -0.36 31.39 -7.98
N GLY A 107 -1.50 30.75 -8.25
CA GLY A 107 -2.29 30.98 -9.47
C GLY A 107 -1.65 30.41 -10.74
N THR A 108 -0.55 29.64 -10.62
CA THR A 108 0.23 29.10 -11.76
C THR A 108 0.12 27.58 -11.90
N ASN A 109 -0.76 26.91 -11.14
CA ASN A 109 -0.83 25.45 -11.06
C ASN A 109 -1.47 24.77 -12.28
N THR A 110 -2.15 25.51 -13.15
CA THR A 110 -2.94 24.94 -14.26
C THR A 110 -2.16 23.98 -15.17
N PRO A 111 -0.90 24.26 -15.58
CA PRO A 111 -0.12 23.30 -16.38
C PRO A 111 0.15 21.98 -15.65
N ALA A 112 0.48 22.04 -14.36
CA ALA A 112 0.70 20.86 -13.52
C ALA A 112 -0.59 20.04 -13.39
N LEU A 113 -1.71 20.69 -13.05
CA LEU A 113 -3.03 20.04 -12.93
C LEU A 113 -3.43 19.34 -14.23
N ASN A 114 -3.30 20.01 -15.36
CA ASN A 114 -3.63 19.44 -16.66
C ASN A 114 -2.76 18.21 -16.99
N CYS A 115 -1.47 18.25 -16.65
CA CYS A 115 -0.59 17.10 -16.87
C CYS A 115 -0.98 15.91 -15.97
N ILE A 116 -1.26 16.15 -14.68
CA ILE A 116 -1.70 15.11 -13.73
C ILE A 116 -2.98 14.44 -14.22
N TYR A 117 -3.95 15.22 -14.70
CA TYR A 117 -5.19 14.69 -15.26
C TYR A 117 -4.96 13.84 -16.50
N ALA A 118 -4.06 14.25 -17.39
CA ALA A 118 -3.68 13.43 -18.53
C ALA A 118 -3.06 12.10 -18.09
N GLN A 119 -2.26 12.07 -17.02
CA GLN A 119 -1.73 10.82 -16.47
C GLN A 119 -2.83 9.98 -15.80
N LEU A 120 -3.78 10.61 -15.10
CA LEU A 120 -4.90 9.92 -14.46
C LEU A 120 -5.75 9.16 -15.49
N ASP A 121 -5.96 9.74 -16.67
CA ASP A 121 -6.68 9.11 -17.78
C ASP A 121 -5.95 7.90 -18.39
N GLN A 122 -4.63 7.78 -18.15
CA GLN A 122 -3.81 6.65 -18.62
C GLN A 122 -3.49 5.64 -17.50
N ALA A 123 -3.77 5.99 -16.24
CA ALA A 123 -3.42 5.18 -15.10
C ALA A 123 -4.29 3.91 -15.05
N PRO A 124 -3.72 2.74 -14.71
CA PRO A 124 -4.52 1.55 -14.44
C PRO A 124 -5.55 1.84 -13.33
N PRO A 125 -6.75 1.23 -13.39
CA PRO A 125 -7.73 1.38 -12.33
C PRO A 125 -7.18 0.81 -11.00
N PRO A 126 -7.51 1.45 -9.86
CA PRO A 126 -7.07 1.05 -8.52
C PRO A 126 -7.83 -0.15 -7.92
#